data_AF-C4RPZ6-F1
#
_entry.id   AF-C4RPZ6-F1
#
_cell.length_a   1.000
_cell.length_b   1.000
_cell.length_c   1.000
_cell.angle_alpha   90.00
_cell.angle_beta   90.00
_cell.angle_gamma   90.00
#
_symmetry.space_group_name_H-M   'P 1'
#
loop_
_entity.id
_entity.type
_entity.pdbx_description
1 polymer ?
#
loop_
_entity_poly.entity_id
_entity_poly.type
_entity_poly.pdbx_seq_one_letter_code
_entity_poly.pdbx_strand_id
1 'polypeptide(L)'
;MHEHPHHHHAYGPTETGTVVLDLGGDSGALIIYTGRELHGREIEISRADREGAARTHVAVRERIVQDGTFHSAVYPDLSAGLYTVWWDDDTPAGTVAVTGGVVAEFTWPTSAPPVGN
;
A
#
# COMPACT_ATOMS: atom_id res chain seq x y z
N MET A 1 28.30 46.48 1.74
CA MET A 1 27.38 46.54 2.90
C MET A 1 26.04 45.99 2.46
N HIS A 2 25.54 44.84 2.84
CA HIS A 2 25.98 43.68 3.63
C HIS A 2 25.10 42.54 3.05
N GLU A 3 25.66 41.55 2.38
CA GLU A 3 25.92 40.22 2.95
C GLU A 3 24.79 39.76 3.90
N HIS A 4 23.83 39.03 3.35
CA HIS A 4 22.81 38.33 4.13
C HIS A 4 23.38 36.99 4.63
N PRO A 5 23.41 36.74 5.95
CA PRO A 5 23.93 35.53 6.53
C PRO A 5 22.97 34.34 6.41
N HIS A 6 23.56 33.17 6.16
CA HIS A 6 23.22 31.83 6.66
C HIS A 6 21.78 31.51 7.04
N HIS A 7 21.11 30.70 6.21
CA HIS A 7 20.20 29.67 6.71
C HIS A 7 20.68 28.31 6.19
N HIS A 8 21.62 27.74 6.96
CA HIS A 8 21.97 26.33 6.90
C HIS A 8 20.78 25.54 7.45
N HIS A 9 19.78 25.25 6.62
CA HIS A 9 18.78 24.25 6.99
C HIS A 9 19.43 22.88 6.89
N ALA A 10 19.98 22.45 8.03
CA ALA A 10 20.33 21.07 8.28
C ALA A 10 19.10 20.21 8.00
N TYR A 11 19.20 19.31 7.01
CA TYR A 11 18.25 18.22 6.84
C TYR A 11 18.37 17.31 8.06
N GLY A 12 17.53 17.54 9.07
CA GLY A 12 17.27 16.58 10.13
C GLY A 12 16.68 15.29 9.55
N PRO A 13 16.67 14.18 10.30
CA PRO A 13 16.22 12.89 9.80
C PRO A 13 14.81 13.00 9.20
N THR A 14 14.63 12.44 8.00
CA THR A 14 13.34 12.36 7.31
C THR A 14 12.44 11.38 8.05
N GLU A 15 11.93 11.75 9.21
CA GLU A 15 11.02 10.93 9.99
C GLU A 15 9.57 11.17 9.56
N THR A 16 8.90 10.07 9.22
CA THR A 16 7.47 9.94 8.90
C THR A 16 7.07 10.47 7.52
N GLY A 17 7.16 9.60 6.50
CA GLY A 17 6.48 9.84 5.23
C GLY A 17 4.97 9.94 5.42
N THR A 18 4.43 11.15 5.43
CA THR A 18 2.99 11.39 5.44
C THR A 18 2.39 10.85 4.14
N VAL A 19 1.47 9.88 4.25
CA VAL A 19 0.60 9.52 3.13
C VAL A 19 -0.63 10.40 3.23
N VAL A 20 -0.81 11.27 2.24
CA VAL A 20 -2.07 11.98 2.04
C VAL A 20 -2.99 11.03 1.29
N LEU A 21 -4.11 10.68 1.91
CA LEU A 21 -5.17 9.87 1.32
C LEU A 21 -6.22 10.82 0.75
N ASP A 22 -6.45 10.78 -0.55
CA ASP A 22 -7.56 11.52 -1.18
C ASP A 22 -8.82 10.65 -1.08
N LEU A 23 -9.56 10.85 0.00
CA LEU A 23 -10.80 10.12 0.28
C LEU A 23 -11.97 10.99 -0.21
N GLY A 24 -12.32 10.85 -1.48
CA GLY A 24 -13.39 11.61 -2.14
C GLY A 24 -14.25 10.76 -3.07
N GLY A 25 -15.58 10.91 -2.99
CA GLY A 25 -16.53 10.26 -3.89
C GLY A 25 -16.45 8.73 -3.85
N ASP A 26 -16.14 8.13 -5.00
CA ASP A 26 -15.96 6.68 -5.17
C ASP A 26 -14.51 6.21 -4.98
N SER A 27 -13.54 7.10 -4.69
CA SER A 27 -12.15 6.71 -4.45
C SER A 27 -11.92 6.37 -2.97
N GLY A 28 -11.36 5.19 -2.74
CA GLY A 28 -10.87 4.72 -1.44
C GLY A 28 -9.38 4.40 -1.51
N ALA A 29 -8.84 3.88 -0.42
CA ALA A 29 -7.46 3.44 -0.36
C ALA A 29 -7.36 2.01 0.17
N LEU A 30 -6.24 1.34 -0.10
CA LEU A 30 -5.94 0.03 0.44
C LEU A 30 -4.55 0.01 1.07
N ILE A 31 -4.48 -0.48 2.30
CA ILE A 31 -3.22 -0.80 2.98
C ILE A 31 -3.12 -2.33 3.08
N ILE A 32 -2.03 -2.88 2.54
CA ILE A 32 -1.67 -4.28 2.70
C ILE A 32 -0.54 -4.39 3.71
N TYR A 33 -0.83 -4.90 4.90
CA TYR A 33 0.16 -5.16 5.93
C TYR A 33 0.94 -6.44 5.61
N THR A 34 2.26 -6.36 5.66
CA THR A 34 3.17 -7.47 5.36
C THR A 34 4.20 -7.65 6.47
N GLY A 35 4.88 -8.78 6.48
CA GLY A 35 6.10 -8.94 7.26
C GLY A 35 7.31 -8.29 6.58
N ARG A 36 8.41 -8.20 7.34
CA ARG A 36 9.69 -7.61 6.89
C ARG A 36 10.35 -8.39 5.75
N GLU A 37 10.04 -9.68 5.65
CA GLU A 37 10.55 -10.58 4.61
C GLU A 37 10.06 -10.20 3.21
N LEU A 38 8.99 -9.39 3.14
CA LEU A 38 8.44 -8.89 1.89
C LEU A 38 8.90 -7.46 1.58
N HIS A 39 9.83 -6.88 2.34
CA HIS A 39 10.37 -5.54 2.06
C HIS A 39 10.90 -5.45 0.62
N GLY A 40 10.45 -4.45 -0.12
CA GLY A 40 10.82 -4.23 -1.51
C GLY A 40 10.15 -5.17 -2.51
N ARG A 41 9.39 -6.18 -2.06
CA ARG A 41 8.59 -7.03 -2.94
C ARG A 41 7.40 -6.24 -3.47
N GLU A 42 7.09 -6.43 -4.75
CA GLU A 42 5.89 -5.90 -5.36
C GLU A 42 4.70 -6.81 -5.05
N ILE A 43 3.64 -6.22 -4.52
CA ILE A 43 2.35 -6.88 -4.36
C ILE A 43 1.49 -6.42 -5.53
N GLU A 44 0.79 -7.35 -6.16
CA GLU A 44 -0.12 -7.05 -7.26
C GLU A 44 -1.57 -7.12 -6.79
N ILE A 45 -2.39 -6.20 -7.28
CA ILE A 45 -3.85 -6.25 -7.15
C ILE A 45 -4.51 -6.10 -8.51
N SER A 46 -5.66 -6.75 -8.70
CA SER A 46 -6.54 -6.49 -9.84
C SER A 46 -7.97 -6.36 -9.37
N ARG A 47 -8.82 -5.74 -10.19
CA ARG A 47 -10.26 -5.72 -9.94
C ARG A 47 -10.83 -7.14 -10.10
N ALA A 48 -11.49 -7.64 -9.06
CA ALA A 48 -12.14 -8.95 -9.05
C ALA A 48 -13.52 -8.90 -9.72
N ASP A 49 -14.14 -7.72 -9.77
CA ASP A 49 -15.43 -7.47 -10.42
C ASP A 49 -15.32 -7.26 -11.95
N ARG A 50 -14.11 -7.31 -12.50
CA ARG A 50 -13.85 -7.12 -13.94
C ARG A 50 -12.86 -8.16 -14.46
N GLU A 51 -13.31 -9.02 -15.36
CA GLU A 51 -12.43 -9.96 -16.04
C GLU A 51 -11.40 -9.23 -16.90
N GLY A 52 -10.14 -9.70 -16.85
CA GLY A 52 -9.04 -9.10 -17.60
C GLY A 52 -8.62 -7.69 -17.14
N ALA A 53 -9.03 -7.26 -15.95
CA ALA A 53 -8.58 -5.98 -15.39
C ALA A 53 -7.06 -5.93 -15.26
N ALA A 54 -6.47 -4.78 -15.61
CA ALA A 54 -5.05 -4.55 -15.45
C ALA A 54 -4.63 -4.72 -13.98
N ARG A 55 -3.50 -5.41 -13.77
CA ARG A 55 -2.86 -5.49 -12.45
C ARG A 55 -2.13 -4.19 -12.15
N THR A 56 -2.32 -3.71 -10.93
CA THR A 56 -1.54 -2.62 -10.35
C THR A 56 -0.59 -3.22 -9.32
N HIS A 57 0.68 -2.86 -9.39
CA HIS A 57 1.68 -3.29 -8.43
C HIS A 57 2.12 -2.13 -7.54
N VAL A 58 2.37 -2.42 -6.27
CA VAL A 58 3.03 -1.50 -5.34
C VAL A 58 4.09 -2.26 -4.56
N ALA A 59 5.29 -1.71 -4.51
CA ALA A 59 6.37 -2.22 -3.68
C ALA A 59 6.04 -2.01 -2.19
N VAL A 60 6.26 -3.06 -1.40
CA VAL A 60 6.23 -3.01 0.07
C VAL A 60 7.32 -2.08 0.57
N ARG A 61 6.92 -1.10 1.38
CA ARG A 61 7.83 -0.15 1.99
C ARG A 61 7.81 -0.30 3.50
N GLU A 62 8.97 -0.02 4.08
CA GLU A 62 9.10 0.19 5.51
C GLU A 62 8.38 1.48 5.92
N ARG A 63 7.61 1.41 7.00
CA ARG A 63 6.89 2.53 7.60
C ARG A 63 7.17 2.58 9.10
N ILE A 64 7.63 3.73 9.55
CA ILE A 64 7.93 4.00 10.95
C ILE A 64 6.67 4.56 11.63
N VAL A 65 6.25 3.95 12.73
CA VAL A 65 5.17 4.42 13.63
C VAL A 65 5.71 4.55 15.04
N GLN A 66 4.97 5.23 15.92
CA GLN A 66 5.40 5.48 17.31
C GLN A 66 5.74 4.19 18.07
N ASP A 67 5.08 3.06 17.77
CA ASP A 67 5.28 1.76 18.44
C ASP A 67 6.20 0.79 17.66
N GLY A 68 6.85 1.23 16.58
CA GLY A 68 7.81 0.41 15.85
C GLY A 68 7.82 0.59 14.34
N THR A 69 8.34 -0.40 13.64
CA THR A 69 8.46 -0.40 12.18
C THR A 69 7.59 -1.50 11.60
N PHE A 70 6.72 -1.16 10.67
CA PHE A 70 5.90 -2.12 9.94
C PHE A 70 6.15 -2.02 8.44
N HIS A 71 5.85 -3.10 7.72
CA HIS A 71 6.02 -3.17 6.28
C HIS A 71 4.64 -3.19 5.64
N SER A 72 4.42 -2.35 4.64
CA SER A 72 3.16 -2.36 3.90
C SER A 72 3.29 -1.88 2.46
N ALA A 73 2.43 -2.42 1.61
CA ALA A 73 2.10 -1.84 0.31
C ALA A 73 0.86 -0.96 0.48
N VAL A 74 0.89 0.24 -0.08
CA VAL A 74 -0.22 1.21 0.06
C VAL A 74 -0.65 1.70 -1.30
N TYR A 75 -1.94 1.53 -1.58
CA TYR A 75 -2.63 2.02 -2.75
C TYR A 75 -3.48 3.22 -2.31
N PRO A 76 -3.02 4.46 -2.55
CA PRO A 76 -3.65 5.66 -1.99
C PRO A 76 -4.92 6.07 -2.74
N ASP A 77 -5.11 5.59 -3.97
CA ASP A 77 -6.25 5.90 -4.83
C ASP A 77 -6.69 4.64 -5.58
N LEU A 78 -7.84 4.11 -5.19
CA LEU A 78 -8.51 2.97 -5.83
C LEU A 78 -10.00 3.28 -5.94
N SER A 79 -10.56 3.12 -7.14
CA SER A 79 -12.02 3.19 -7.31
C SER A 79 -12.72 2.09 -6.50
N ALA A 80 -13.82 2.41 -5.85
CA ALA A 80 -14.59 1.48 -5.05
C ALA A 80 -14.91 0.19 -5.83
N GLY A 81 -14.85 -0.95 -5.14
CA GLY A 81 -15.09 -2.27 -5.72
C GLY A 81 -14.32 -3.38 -5.02
N LEU A 82 -14.42 -4.58 -5.59
CA LEU A 82 -13.73 -5.76 -5.08
C LEU A 82 -12.39 -5.93 -5.79
N TYR A 83 -11.33 -6.13 -5.03
CA TYR A 83 -9.99 -6.35 -5.53
C TYR A 83 -9.47 -7.72 -5.10
N THR A 84 -8.83 -8.42 -6.03
CA THR A 84 -8.01 -9.60 -5.75
C THR A 84 -6.61 -9.13 -5.42
N VAL A 85 -6.08 -9.57 -4.28
CA VAL A 85 -4.67 -9.47 -3.94
C VAL A 85 -3.99 -10.74 -4.42
N TRP A 86 -2.93 -10.61 -5.20
CA TRP A 86 -2.23 -11.73 -5.80
C TRP A 86 -1.02 -12.13 -4.97
N TRP A 87 -0.90 -13.42 -4.66
CA TRP A 87 0.26 -14.03 -4.04
C TRP A 87 1.43 -14.15 -5.03
N ASP A 88 1.10 -14.57 -6.25
CA ASP A 88 1.96 -14.67 -7.43
C ASP A 88 1.09 -14.49 -8.70
N ASP A 89 1.64 -14.81 -9.87
CA ASP A 89 0.98 -14.56 -11.15
C ASP A 89 -0.36 -15.30 -11.32
N ASP A 90 -0.59 -16.41 -10.61
CA ASP A 90 -1.77 -17.27 -10.78
C ASP A 90 -2.53 -17.51 -9.48
N THR A 91 -1.91 -17.25 -8.34
CA THR A 91 -2.45 -17.59 -7.02
C THR A 91 -3.03 -16.35 -6.34
N PRO A 92 -4.35 -16.28 -6.10
CA PRO A 92 -4.93 -15.20 -5.30
C PRO A 92 -4.54 -15.38 -3.83
N ALA A 93 -3.93 -14.38 -3.21
CA ALA A 93 -3.72 -14.32 -1.76
C ALA A 93 -5.03 -14.10 -1.00
N GLY A 94 -5.99 -13.41 -1.63
CA GLY A 94 -7.32 -13.15 -1.07
C GLY A 94 -8.05 -12.04 -1.82
N THR A 95 -9.22 -11.65 -1.32
CA THR A 95 -10.03 -10.55 -1.86
C THR A 95 -10.31 -9.51 -0.80
N VAL A 96 -10.32 -8.23 -1.19
CA VAL A 96 -10.62 -7.09 -0.32
C VAL A 96 -11.59 -6.14 -1.00
N ALA A 97 -12.60 -5.69 -0.25
CA ALA A 97 -13.53 -4.67 -0.73
C ALA A 97 -13.00 -3.27 -0.40
N VAL A 98 -12.86 -2.43 -1.42
CA VAL A 98 -12.52 -1.02 -1.27
C VAL A 98 -13.79 -0.20 -1.39
N THR A 99 -14.05 0.65 -0.41
CA THR A 99 -15.19 1.56 -0.38
C THR A 99 -14.70 2.99 -0.53
N GLY A 100 -15.41 3.80 -1.32
CA GLY A 100 -15.10 5.23 -1.47
C GLY A 100 -15.10 5.95 -0.12
N GLY A 101 -14.12 6.81 0.10
CA GLY A 101 -13.97 7.54 1.35
C GLY A 101 -13.44 6.72 2.53
N VAL A 102 -13.07 5.45 2.32
CA VAL A 102 -12.62 4.54 3.38
C VAL A 102 -11.25 3.94 3.04
N VAL A 103 -10.45 3.70 4.08
CA VAL A 103 -9.23 2.90 3.97
C VAL A 103 -9.59 1.44 4.22
N ALA A 104 -9.47 0.62 3.18
CA ALA A 104 -9.53 -0.83 3.30
C ALA A 104 -8.17 -1.36 3.80
N GLU A 105 -8.21 -2.43 4.57
CA GLU A 105 -7.04 -3.06 5.15
C GLU A 105 -7.02 -4.55 4.79
N PHE A 106 -5.85 -5.06 4.43
CA PHE A 106 -5.63 -6.47 4.14
C PHE A 106 -4.33 -6.93 4.79
N THR A 107 -4.35 -8.07 5.48
CA THR A 107 -3.15 -8.66 6.06
C THR A 107 -2.63 -9.75 5.14
N TRP A 108 -1.38 -9.63 4.72
CA TRP A 108 -0.73 -10.62 3.87
C TRP A 108 -0.68 -11.98 4.58
N PRO A 109 -1.10 -13.08 3.93
CA PRO A 109 -1.06 -14.41 4.52
C PRO A 109 0.38 -14.86 4.85
N THR A 110 0.57 -15.63 5.94
CA THR A 110 1.89 -16.18 6.27
C THR A 110 2.32 -17.34 5.34
N SER A 111 1.36 -17.93 4.63
CA SER A 111 1.57 -19.01 3.67
C SER A 111 0.63 -18.83 2.48
N ALA A 112 1.05 -19.31 1.31
CA ALA A 112 0.19 -19.33 0.13
C ALA A 112 -1.12 -20.06 0.47
N PRO A 113 -2.29 -19.48 0.14
CA PRO A 113 -3.54 -20.21 0.28
C PRO A 113 -3.50 -21.46 -0.62
N PRO A 114 -4.13 -22.56 -0.20
CA PRO A 114 -4.19 -23.76 -1.02
C PRO A 114 -4.86 -23.41 -2.34
N VAL A 115 -4.19 -23.69 -3.46
CA VAL A 115 -4.83 -23.63 -4.78
C VAL A 115 -6.01 -24.60 -4.74
N GLY A 116 -7.22 -24.09 -4.98
CA GLY A 116 -8.42 -24.93 -4.98
C GLY A 116 -8.24 -26.07 -5.97
N ASN A 117 -8.39 -27.31 -5.49
CA ASN A 117 -8.29 -28.53 -6.28
C ASN A 117 -9.57 -28.82 -7.07
#